data_AF-A0A8H3GPC1-F1
#
_entry.id   AF-A0A8H3GPC1-F1
#
_cell.length_a   1.000
_cell.length_b   1.000
_cell.length_c   1.000
_cell.angle_alpha   90.00
_cell.angle_beta   90.00
_cell.angle_gamma   90.00
#
_symmetry.space_group_name_H-M   'P 1'
#
loop_
_entity.id
_entity.type
_entity.pdbx_description
1 polymer ?
#
loop_
_entity_poly.entity_id
_entity_poly.type
_entity_poly.pdbx_seq_one_letter_code
_entity_poly.pdbx_strand_id
1 'polypeptide(L)' 'MLYILNRAGKPEENFNWLEAFEAFLQRKDLTVNWVCTPVRGNHWEASITFAGRTFTGTGSTKQRAKNDAVVKIERAAILS' A
#
# COMPACT_ATOMS: atom_id res chain seq x y z
N MET A 1 19.90 10.61 7.45
CA MET A 1 18.85 9.60 7.24
C MET A 1 17.53 10.35 7.19
N LEU A 2 16.94 10.50 6.00
CA LEU A 2 15.76 11.36 5.78
C LEU A 2 14.52 10.56 6.19
N TYR A 3 13.97 10.82 7.37
CA TYR A 3 12.73 10.16 7.81
C TYR A 3 11.55 10.88 7.17
N ILE A 4 10.92 10.26 6.17
CA ILE A 4 9.63 10.71 5.66
C ILE A 4 8.59 10.29 6.71
N LEU A 5 8.08 11.26 7.47
CA LEU A 5 7.03 11.05 8.45
C LEU A 5 5.67 11.01 7.74
N ASN A 6 4.80 10.08 8.13
CA ASN A 6 3.41 10.12 7.68
C ASN A 6 2.65 11.32 8.30
N ARG A 7 1.43 11.60 7.85
CA ARG A 7 0.56 12.66 8.43
C ARG A 7 0.30 12.49 9.95
N ALA A 8 0.60 11.32 10.51
CA ALA A 8 0.50 11.02 11.94
C ALA A 8 1.83 11.11 12.70
N GLY A 9 2.92 11.61 12.08
CA GLY A 9 4.22 11.80 12.72
C GLY A 9 4.98 10.51 13.05
N LYS A 10 4.61 9.37 12.43
CA LYS A 10 5.28 8.08 12.63
C LYS A 10 6.28 7.81 11.50
N PRO A 11 7.42 7.14 11.80
CA PRO A 11 8.34 6.68 10.76
C PRO A 11 7.61 5.73 9.78
N GLU A 12 7.68 6.03 8.48
CA GLU A 12 7.04 5.25 7.42
C GLU A 12 7.37 3.75 7.47
N GLU A 13 8.57 3.37 7.97
CA GLU A 13 9.06 1.99 7.99
C GLU A 13 8.31 1.05 8.94
N ASN A 14 7.67 1.57 10.00
CA ASN A 14 6.98 0.76 11.01
C ASN A 14 5.47 0.98 11.04
N PHE A 15 4.93 1.81 10.13
CA PHE A 15 3.50 2.07 10.08
C PHE A 15 2.79 1.03 9.19
N ASN A 16 1.74 0.42 9.71
CA ASN A 16 0.91 -0.53 8.97
C ASN A 16 -0.03 0.22 8.01
N TRP A 17 0.52 0.72 6.91
CA TRP A 17 -0.21 1.46 5.89
C TRP A 17 -1.36 0.67 5.31
N LEU A 18 -1.16 -0.65 5.12
CA LEU A 18 -2.20 -1.54 4.63
C LEU A 18 -3.45 -1.51 5.53
N GLU A 19 -3.28 -1.64 6.84
CA GLU A 19 -4.40 -1.61 7.79
C GLU A 19 -5.10 -0.24 7.82
N ALA A 20 -4.34 0.86 7.76
CA ALA A 20 -4.90 2.20 7.68
C ALA A 20 -5.73 2.41 6.40
N PHE A 21 -5.26 1.87 5.27
CA PHE A 21 -5.95 1.93 4.00
C PHE A 21 -7.22 1.05 4.00
N GLU A 22 -7.17 -0.14 4.57
CA GLU A 22 -8.35 -1.00 4.74
C GLU A 22 -9.43 -0.31 5.61
N ALA A 23 -9.03 0.34 6.71
CA ALA A 23 -9.95 1.13 7.54
C ALA A 23 -10.55 2.33 6.78
N PHE A 24 -9.76 2.99 5.92
CA PHE A 24 -10.26 4.06 5.06
C PHE A 24 -11.31 3.54 4.07
N LEU A 25 -11.03 2.42 3.41
CA LEU A 25 -11.97 1.79 2.46
C LEU A 25 -13.29 1.45 3.14
N GLN A 26 -13.24 0.86 4.34
CA GLN A 26 -14.45 0.56 5.13
C GLN A 26 -15.26 1.82 5.47
N ARG A 27 -14.59 2.90 5.91
CA ARG A 27 -15.28 4.17 6.24
C ARG A 27 -15.93 4.83 5.03
N LYS A 28 -15.41 4.58 3.84
CA LYS A 28 -15.91 5.15 2.58
C LYS A 28 -16.82 4.21 1.80
N ASP A 29 -17.09 3.01 2.34
CA ASP A 29 -17.81 1.93 1.65
C ASP A 29 -17.23 1.62 0.26
N LEU A 30 -15.88 1.66 0.16
CA LEU A 30 -15.15 1.37 -1.06
C LEU A 30 -14.60 -0.05 -1.02
N THR A 31 -14.65 -0.73 -2.16
CA THR A 31 -14.02 -2.04 -2.35
C THR A 31 -12.93 -1.94 -3.40
N VAL A 32 -11.85 -2.70 -3.20
CA VAL A 32 -10.71 -2.75 -4.11
C VAL A 32 -10.33 -4.19 -4.38
N ASN A 33 -9.91 -4.47 -5.61
CA ASN A 33 -9.43 -5.78 -5.99
C ASN A 33 -7.91 -5.81 -5.93
N TRP A 34 -7.38 -6.79 -5.21
CA TRP A 34 -5.94 -7.06 -5.10
C TRP A 34 -5.56 -8.21 -6.01
N VAL A 35 -4.53 -8.02 -6.84
CA VAL A 35 -3.88 -9.08 -7.61
C VAL A 35 -2.50 -9.32 -7.00
N CYS A 36 -2.28 -10.49 -6.39
CA CYS A 36 -1.01 -10.84 -5.76
C CYS A 36 -0.33 -11.97 -6.53
N THR A 37 0.85 -11.70 -7.07
CA THR A 37 1.60 -12.64 -7.91
C THR A 37 2.95 -12.95 -7.26
N PRO A 38 3.33 -14.22 -7.10
CA PRO A 38 4.68 -14.57 -6.68
C PRO A 38 5.66 -14.30 -7.84
N VAL A 39 6.75 -13.60 -7.54
CA VAL A 39 7.85 -13.31 -8.45
C VAL A 39 9.04 -14.21 -8.07
N ARG A 40 9.95 -14.43 -9.02
CA ARG A 40 11.15 -15.26 -8.80
C ARG A 40 11.95 -14.77 -7.58
N GLY A 41 12.47 -15.71 -6.79
CA GLY A 41 13.39 -15.43 -5.68
C GLY A 41 12.73 -14.92 -4.41
N ASN A 42 11.67 -15.58 -3.91
CA ASN A 42 10.96 -15.19 -2.67
C ASN A 42 10.43 -13.75 -2.67
N HIS A 43 10.08 -13.23 -3.83
CA HIS A 43 9.48 -11.91 -3.99
C HIS A 43 8.00 -12.04 -4.35
N TRP A 44 7.23 -11.05 -3.94
CA TRP A 44 5.81 -10.93 -4.23
C TRP A 44 5.56 -9.56 -4.83
N GLU A 45 4.69 -9.53 -5.83
CA GLU A 45 4.09 -8.32 -6.36
C GLU A 45 2.61 -8.28 -5.96
N ALA A 46 2.14 -7.12 -5.54
CA ALA A 46 0.74 -6.86 -5.28
C ALA A 46 0.29 -5.64 -6.07
N SER A 47 -0.67 -5.82 -6.95
CA SER A 47 -1.27 -4.74 -7.74
C SER A 47 -2.68 -4.44 -7.25
N ILE A 48 -3.01 -3.16 -7.20
CA ILE A 48 -4.33 -2.63 -6.83
C ILE A 48 -4.71 -1.52 -7.80
N THR A 49 -5.95 -1.53 -8.26
CA THR A 49 -6.52 -0.39 -8.99
C THR A 49 -7.33 0.46 -8.04
N PHE A 50 -6.94 1.72 -7.88
CA PHE A 50 -7.59 2.68 -7.00
C PHE A 50 -7.67 4.05 -7.70
N ALA A 51 -8.85 4.69 -7.64
CA ALA A 51 -9.12 5.97 -8.31
C ALA A 51 -8.72 6.00 -9.81
N GLY A 52 -8.96 4.92 -10.54
CA GLY A 52 -8.66 4.82 -11.97
C GLY A 52 -7.17 4.63 -12.31
N ARG A 53 -6.30 4.38 -11.31
CA ARG A 53 -4.88 4.12 -11.50
C ARG A 53 -4.47 2.80 -10.87
N THR A 54 -3.52 2.10 -11.47
CA THR A 54 -2.97 0.85 -10.93
C THR A 54 -1.66 1.12 -10.21
N PHE A 55 -1.55 0.62 -8.99
CA PHE A 55 -0.37 0.70 -8.14
C PHE A 55 0.15 -0.71 -7.90
N THR A 56 1.42 -0.93 -8.21
CA THR A 56 2.10 -2.21 -7.98
C THR A 56 3.14 -2.04 -6.90
N GLY A 57 3.00 -2.79 -5.82
CA GLY A 57 3.95 -2.88 -4.72
C GLY A 57 4.72 -4.20 -4.73
N THR A 58 5.90 -4.19 -4.12
CA THR A 58 6.81 -5.34 -4.05
C THR A 58 7.21 -5.66 -2.62
N GLY A 59 7.45 -6.93 -2.32
CA GLY A 59 7.96 -7.31 -1.00
C GLY A 59 8.29 -8.79 -0.88
N SER A 60 8.96 -9.18 0.22
CA SER A 60 9.31 -10.58 0.48
C SER A 60 8.11 -11.46 0.89
N THR A 61 6.95 -10.84 1.16
CA THR A 61 5.68 -11.53 1.46
C THR A 61 4.53 -10.80 0.77
N LYS A 62 3.40 -11.49 0.57
CA LYS A 62 2.15 -10.88 0.05
C LYS A 62 1.79 -9.60 0.82
N GLN A 63 1.89 -9.65 2.15
CA GLN A 63 1.52 -8.52 3.01
C GLN A 63 2.48 -7.34 2.82
N ARG A 64 3.80 -7.58 2.71
CA ARG A 64 4.76 -6.50 2.42
C ARG A 64 4.53 -5.89 1.05
N ALA A 65 4.24 -6.71 0.03
CA ALA A 65 3.94 -6.21 -1.32
C ALA A 65 2.68 -5.34 -1.33
N LYS A 66 1.63 -5.73 -0.60
CA LYS A 66 0.43 -4.91 -0.43
C LYS A 66 0.74 -3.59 0.29
N ASN A 67 1.52 -3.64 1.38
CA ASN A 67 1.91 -2.45 2.13
C ASN A 67 2.69 -1.46 1.25
N ASP A 68 3.65 -1.94 0.46
CA ASP A 68 4.40 -1.11 -0.50
C ASP A 68 3.48 -0.48 -1.57
N ALA A 69 2.46 -1.21 -2.05
CA ALA A 69 1.50 -0.68 -2.99
C ALA A 69 0.67 0.47 -2.37
N VAL A 70 0.25 0.33 -1.12
CA VAL A 70 -0.49 1.38 -0.40
C VAL A 70 0.38 2.61 -0.17
N VAL A 71 1.65 2.44 0.20
CA VAL A 71 2.60 3.57 0.33
C VAL A 71 2.69 4.34 -0.99
N LYS A 72 2.64 3.66 -2.15
CA LYS A 72 2.61 4.33 -3.46
C LYS A 72 1.31 5.08 -3.73
N ILE A 73 0.16 4.58 -3.26
CA ILE A 73 -1.13 5.29 -3.34
C ILE A 73 -1.08 6.59 -2.52
N GLU A 74 -0.60 6.50 -1.27
CA GLU A 74 -0.43 7.65 -0.38
C GLU A 74 0.49 8.70 -0.98
N ARG A 75 1.66 8.28 -1.51
CA ARG A 75 2.62 9.17 -2.18
C ARG A 75 2.09 9.79 -3.47
N ALA A 76 1.15 9.13 -4.14
CA ALA A 76 0.48 9.69 -5.31
C ALA A 76 -0.56 10.76 -4.96
N ALA A 77 -0.73 11.09 -3.66
CA ALA A 77 -1.68 12.06 -3.14
C ALA A 77 -3.15 11.78 -3.56
N ILE A 78 -3.49 10.52 -3.83
CA ILE A 78 -4.87 10.14 -4.22
C ILE A 78 -5.81 10.16 -3.02
N LEU A 79 -5.26 10.12 -1.81
CA LEU A 79 -6.00 10.10 -0.56
C LEU A 79 -6.25 11.51 0.02
N SER A 80 -5.97 12.58 -0.76
CA SER A 80 -6.24 13.98 -0.39
C SER A 80 -7.68 14.39 -0.64
#